data_AF-A0A3B9EAT8-F1
#
_entry.id   AF-A0A3B9EAT8-F1
#
_cell.length_a   1.000
_cell.length_b   1.000
_cell.length_c   1.000
_cell.angle_alpha   90.00
_cell.angle_beta   90.00
_cell.angle_gamma   90.00
#
_symmetry.space_group_name_H-M   'P 1'
#
loop_
_entity.id
_entity.type
_entity.pdbx_description
1 polymer ?
#
loop_
_entity_poly.entity_id
_entity_poly.type
_entity_poly.pdbx_seq_one_letter_code
_entity_poly.pdbx_strand_id
1 'polypeptide(L)' 'CGPKAFQVLKAAGVKVYNTDAPTVEEALQRFINGQLAEAKDSDVEGHWV' A
#
# COMPACT_ATOMS: atom_id res chain seq x y z
N CYS A 1 -3.20 0.94 -4.79
CA CYS A 1 -4.28 0.13 -4.17
C CYS A 1 -5.63 0.73 -4.55
N GLY A 2 -6.61 -0.08 -4.97
CA GLY A 2 -7.93 0.44 -5.36
C GLY A 2 -8.66 1.14 -4.20
N PRO A 3 -9.47 2.19 -4.46
CA PRO A 3 -10.10 3.01 -3.42
C PRO A 3 -10.98 2.22 -2.45
N LYS A 4 -11.76 1.25 -2.97
CA LYS A 4 -12.61 0.39 -2.12
C LYS A 4 -11.81 -0.50 -1.18
N ALA A 5 -10.76 -1.13 -1.68
CA ALA A 5 -9.91 -2.00 -0.86
C ALA A 5 -9.14 -1.19 0.19
N PHE A 6 -8.62 -0.02 -0.20
CA PHE A 6 -7.94 0.88 0.71
C PHE A 6 -8.84 1.39 1.84
N GLN A 7 -10.09 1.76 1.52
CA GLN A 7 -11.08 2.18 2.52
C GLN A 7 -11.36 1.07 3.55
N VAL A 8 -11.53 -0.18 3.12
CA VAL A 8 -11.76 -1.31 4.03
C VAL A 8 -10.55 -1.56 4.91
N LEU A 9 -9.34 -1.59 4.34
CA LEU A 9 -8.09 -1.80 5.09
C LEU A 9 -7.87 -0.67 6.11
N LYS A 10 -8.08 0.59 5.70
CA LYS A 10 -7.98 1.76 6.57
C LYS A 10 -9.02 1.73 7.70
N ALA A 11 -10.27 1.39 7.41
CA ALA A 11 -11.33 1.25 8.42
C ALA A 11 -11.03 0.11 9.42
N ALA A 12 -10.36 -0.95 8.98
CA ALA A 12 -9.90 -2.05 9.83
C ALA A 12 -8.61 -1.72 10.62
N GLY A 13 -8.03 -0.53 10.47
CA GLY A 13 -6.77 -0.16 11.12
C GLY A 13 -5.54 -0.84 10.53
N VAL A 14 -5.64 -1.41 9.34
CA VAL A 14 -4.53 -2.03 8.63
C VAL A 14 -3.73 -0.95 7.91
N LYS A 15 -2.46 -0.82 8.26
CA LYS A 15 -1.53 0.10 7.60
C LYS A 15 -1.12 -0.46 6.25
N VAL A 16 -1.20 0.38 5.22
CA VAL A 16 -0.85 0.01 3.85
C VAL A 16 0.45 0.71 3.49
N TYR A 17 1.37 -0.02 2.86
CA TYR A 17 2.65 0.51 2.39
C TYR A 17 2.79 0.17 0.91
N ASN A 18 3.08 1.18 0.09
CA ASN A 18 3.28 0.98 -1.33
C ASN A 18 4.77 0.73 -1.58
N THR A 19 5.06 -0.21 -2.47
CA THR A 19 6.43 -0.56 -2.86
C THR A 19 6.48 -0.88 -4.35
N ASP A 20 7.53 -0.41 -4.99
CA ASP A 20 7.92 -0.67 -6.37
C ASP A 20 8.88 -1.87 -6.50
N ALA A 21 9.16 -2.57 -5.39
CA ALA A 21 10.10 -3.68 -5.37
C ALA A 21 9.65 -4.82 -6.30
N PRO A 22 10.56 -5.37 -7.13
CA PRO A 22 10.26 -6.45 -8.08
C PRO A 22 9.97 -7.79 -7.39
N THR A 23 10.45 -7.99 -6.15
CA THR A 23 10.25 -9.23 -5.40
C THR A 23 9.66 -8.97 -4.02
N VAL A 24 8.98 -9.99 -3.49
CA VAL A 24 8.42 -9.95 -2.13
C VAL A 24 9.53 -9.83 -1.09
N GLU A 25 10.68 -10.46 -1.32
CA GLU A 25 11.84 -10.38 -0.43
C GLU A 25 12.37 -8.94 -0.32
N GLU A 26 12.54 -8.26 -1.46
CA GLU A 26 12.98 -6.86 -1.47
C GLU A 26 11.94 -5.92 -0.84
N ALA A 27 10.66 -6.14 -1.11
CA ALA A 27 9.57 -5.39 -0.47
C ALA A 27 9.64 -5.51 1.06
N LEU A 28 9.86 -6.74 1.56
CA LEU A 28 9.96 -7.02 2.99
C LEU A 28 11.19 -6.36 3.60
N GLN A 29 12.34 -6.42 2.93
CA GLN A 29 13.56 -5.74 3.40
C GLN A 29 13.38 -4.22 3.46
N ARG A 30 12.81 -3.60 2.42
CA ARG A 30 12.51 -2.15 2.41
C ARG A 30 11.55 -1.77 3.53
N PHE A 31 10.55 -2.61 3.82
CA PHE A 31 9.64 -2.40 4.94
C PHE A 31 10.35 -2.42 6.29
N ILE A 32 11.14 -3.46 6.55
CA ILE A 32 11.89 -3.65 7.80
C ILE A 32 12.91 -2.51 8.02
N ASN A 33 13.55 -2.06 6.94
CA ASN A 33 14.50 -0.95 6.97
C ASN A 33 13.82 0.43 7.11
N GLY A 34 12.48 0.49 7.19
CA GLY A 34 11.74 1.75 7.28
C GLY A 34 11.81 2.60 6.01
N GLN A 35 12.14 2.00 4.87
CA GLN A 35 12.29 2.68 3.58
C GLN A 35 10.96 2.84 2.83
N LEU A 36 9.88 2.21 3.30
CA LEU A 36 8.55 2.34 2.71
C LEU A 36 7.73 3.40 3.45
N ALA A 37 7.11 4.28 2.69
CA ALA A 37 6.16 5.26 3.22
C ALA A 37 4.77 4.64 3.38
N GLU A 38 4.14 4.91 4.52
CA GLU A 38 2.74 4.53 4.72
C GLU A 38 1.86 5.27 3.70
N ALA A 39 1.07 4.51 2.95
CA ALA A 39 0.11 5.04 2.01
C ALA A 39 -1.04 5.70 2.78
N LYS A 40 -1.18 7.00 2.62
CA LYS A 40 -2.23 7.80 3.28
C LYS A 40 -3.54 7.81 2.50
N ASP A 41 -3.45 7.54 1.19
CA ASP A 41 -4.56 7.57 0.26
C ASP A 41 -4.49 6.39 -0.73
N SER A 42 -5.61 6.15 -1.42
CA SER A 42 -5.68 5.15 -2.47
C SER A 42 -4.92 5.64 -3.70
N ASP A 43 -3.96 4.83 -4.14
CA ASP A 43 -3.01 5.20 -5.21
C ASP A 43 -3.59 5.14 -6.64
N VAL A 44 -4.90 4.96 -6.78
CA VAL A 44 -5.58 5.04 -8.08
C VAL A 44 -6.88 5.82 -7.93
N GLU A 45 -6.98 6.94 -8.64
CA GLU A 45 -8.26 7.59 -8.93
C GLU A 45 -9.12 6.54 -9.63
N GLY A 46 -10.28 6.23 -9.07
CA GLY A 46 -11.06 5.04 -9.40
C GLY A 46 -11.49 4.98 -10.86
N HIS A 47 -10.65 4.46 -11.74
CA HIS A 47 -11.03 4.08 -13.10
C HIS A 47 -11.48 2.62 -13.11
N TRP A 48 -12.74 2.42 -12.75
CA TRP A 48 -13.53 1.29 -13.26
C TRP A 48 -14.79 1.91 -13.86
N VAL A 49 -14.68 2.33 -15.12
CA VAL A 49 -15.82 2.39 -16.04
C VAL A 49 -16.11 0.99 -16.57
#